data_AF-A0A4Q3AE10-F1
#
_entry.id   AF-A0A4Q3AE10-F1
#
_cell.length_a   1.000
_cell.length_b   1.000
_cell.length_c   1.000
_cell.angle_alpha   90.00
_cell.angle_beta   90.00
_cell.angle_gamma   90.00
#
_symmetry.space_group_name_H-M   'P 1'
#
loop_
_entity.id
_entity.type
_entity.pdbx_description
1 polymer ?
#
loop_
_entity_poly.entity_id
_entity_poly.type
_entity_poly.pdbx_seq_one_letter_code
_entity_poly.pdbx_strand_id
1 'polypeptide(L)'
;MALVNTDIDIDFANRDHALTGLHHIPATVKDAAGRHVRHVSGVYFQPVPIDPLSGLCAYPYEDAAERGYFKVDFLNNSIYQGVRDEAHLDDLLAQEVPWDLFDDIEFVKCLPHVGGHYGTVQSIKPRSIEDLAVILALMRPGMRHLIGQPRATIDAQIWVPNSNGYVFKRAHAIAYAVSIVVKLLLIVEQLGSEVDAEKANDAIF
;
A
#
# COMPACT_ATOMS: atom_id res chain seq x y z
N MET A 1 3.72 -33.32 8.54
CA MET A 1 2.58 -32.60 7.95
C MET A 1 3.16 -31.43 7.17
N ALA A 2 2.75 -31.20 5.92
CA ALA A 2 3.24 -30.04 5.18
C ALA A 2 2.67 -28.77 5.84
N LEU A 3 3.56 -27.91 6.34
CA LEU A 3 3.15 -26.59 6.82
C LEU A 3 2.74 -25.77 5.60
N VAL A 4 1.50 -25.28 5.60
CA VAL A 4 1.01 -24.36 4.57
C VAL A 4 1.66 -23.02 4.85
N ASN A 5 2.59 -22.60 3.98
CA ASN A 5 3.19 -21.27 4.03
C ASN A 5 2.44 -20.36 3.05
N THR A 6 1.72 -19.39 3.58
CA THR A 6 0.90 -18.45 2.82
C THR A 6 1.06 -17.05 3.38
N ASP A 7 1.06 -16.08 2.48
CA ASP A 7 1.03 -14.65 2.76
C ASP A 7 -0.23 -14.11 2.06
N ILE A 8 -1.28 -13.81 2.83
CA ILE A 8 -2.59 -13.42 2.30
C ILE A 8 -2.96 -12.06 2.85
N ASP A 9 -2.84 -11.05 2.00
CA ASP A 9 -3.23 -9.68 2.26
C ASP A 9 -4.52 -9.35 1.49
N ILE A 10 -5.51 -8.78 2.19
CA ILE A 10 -6.73 -8.25 1.59
C ILE A 10 -6.90 -6.81 2.05
N ASP A 11 -6.91 -5.89 1.09
CA ASP A 11 -7.05 -4.47 1.34
C ASP A 11 -8.53 -4.05 1.42
N PHE A 12 -8.85 -3.19 2.39
CA PHE A 12 -10.19 -2.64 2.60
C PHE A 12 -10.13 -1.14 2.87
N ALA A 13 -11.20 -0.42 2.50
CA ALA A 13 -11.42 0.95 2.96
C ALA A 13 -11.58 1.02 4.49
N ASN A 14 -12.26 0.02 5.07
CA ASN A 14 -12.41 -0.16 6.51
C ASN A 14 -12.47 -1.66 6.85
N ARG A 15 -11.39 -2.15 7.45
CA ARG A 15 -11.24 -3.55 7.84
C ARG A 15 -12.23 -4.01 8.90
N ASP A 16 -12.62 -3.12 9.82
CA ASP A 16 -13.54 -3.49 10.91
C ASP A 16 -14.94 -3.70 10.36
N HIS A 17 -15.34 -2.89 9.36
CA HIS A 17 -16.56 -3.12 8.60
C HIS A 17 -16.50 -4.46 7.84
N ALA A 18 -15.40 -4.75 7.15
CA ALA A 18 -15.22 -6.01 6.42
C ALA A 18 -15.24 -7.26 7.32
N LEU A 19 -14.75 -7.14 8.55
CA LEU A 19 -14.76 -8.21 9.55
C LEU A 19 -16.10 -8.34 10.30
N THR A 20 -17.03 -7.39 10.11
CA THR A 20 -18.31 -7.39 10.81
C THR A 20 -19.12 -8.63 10.46
N GLY A 21 -19.55 -9.38 11.47
CA GLY A 21 -20.32 -10.62 11.30
C GLY A 21 -19.47 -11.86 10.94
N LEU A 22 -18.16 -11.70 10.68
CA LEU A 22 -17.26 -12.82 10.47
C LEU A 22 -16.66 -13.29 11.78
N HIS A 23 -16.79 -14.59 12.08
CA HIS A 23 -16.11 -15.18 13.22
C HIS A 23 -14.60 -15.27 12.95
N HIS A 24 -13.81 -14.56 13.75
CA HIS A 24 -12.36 -14.52 13.63
C HIS A 24 -11.69 -14.31 14.98
N ILE A 25 -10.43 -14.73 15.08
CA ILE A 25 -9.57 -14.53 16.26
C ILE A 25 -8.47 -13.54 15.87
N PRO A 26 -8.31 -12.39 16.55
CA PRO A 26 -7.24 -11.46 16.24
C PRO A 26 -5.87 -12.07 16.48
N ALA A 27 -4.93 -11.86 15.55
CA ALA A 27 -3.57 -12.30 15.74
C ALA A 27 -2.84 -11.44 16.79
N THR A 28 -1.77 -12.01 17.33
CA THR A 28 -0.95 -11.39 18.38
C THR A 28 0.45 -11.13 17.84
N VAL A 29 1.03 -10.00 18.23
CA VAL A 29 2.43 -9.64 17.99
C VAL A 29 3.07 -9.20 19.31
N LYS A 30 4.39 -9.33 19.43
CA LYS A 30 5.14 -8.78 20.57
C LYS A 30 5.49 -7.33 20.27
N ASP A 31 5.16 -6.42 21.19
CA ASP A 31 5.63 -5.04 21.12
C ASP A 31 7.11 -4.93 21.51
N ALA A 32 7.67 -3.72 21.44
CA ALA A 32 9.07 -3.46 21.79
C ALA A 32 9.42 -3.79 23.26
N ALA A 33 8.42 -3.85 24.15
CA ALA A 33 8.58 -4.24 25.55
C ALA A 33 8.35 -5.76 25.76
N GLY A 34 8.13 -6.53 24.68
CA GLY A 34 7.86 -7.96 24.72
C GLY A 34 6.43 -8.32 25.11
N ARG A 35 5.52 -7.35 25.22
CA ARG A 35 4.12 -7.59 25.58
C ARG A 35 3.34 -8.07 24.38
N HIS A 36 2.41 -8.99 24.63
CA HIS A 36 1.49 -9.47 23.61
C HIS A 36 0.43 -8.39 23.34
N VAL A 37 0.37 -7.91 22.10
CA VAL A 37 -0.59 -6.90 21.64
C VAL A 37 -1.27 -7.38 20.37
N ARG A 38 -2.45 -6.82 20.07
CA ARG A 38 -3.20 -7.12 18.85
C ARG A 38 -2.38 -6.77 17.61
N HIS A 39 -2.31 -7.68 16.65
CA HIS A 39 -1.74 -7.40 15.33
C HIS A 39 -2.65 -6.43 14.57
N VAL A 40 -2.06 -5.46 13.87
CA VAL A 40 -2.78 -4.37 13.19
C VAL A 40 -3.67 -4.80 12.02
N SER A 41 -3.59 -6.06 11.58
CA SER A 41 -4.16 -6.57 10.33
C SER A 41 -4.49 -8.06 10.39
N GLY A 42 -3.61 -8.85 11.02
CA GLY A 42 -3.75 -10.30 11.07
C GLY A 42 -4.94 -10.78 11.88
N VAL A 43 -5.70 -11.71 11.30
CA VAL A 43 -6.77 -12.47 11.94
C VAL A 43 -6.69 -13.94 11.53
N TYR A 44 -7.24 -14.82 12.37
CA TYR A 44 -7.40 -16.24 12.09
C TYR A 44 -8.88 -16.58 11.92
N PHE A 45 -9.23 -17.22 10.81
CA PHE A 45 -10.56 -17.81 10.60
C PHE A 45 -10.63 -19.27 11.04
N GLN A 46 -9.47 -19.87 11.30
CA GLN A 46 -9.35 -21.23 11.83
C GLN A 46 -9.29 -21.20 13.36
N PRO A 47 -9.69 -22.30 14.03
CA PRO A 47 -9.51 -22.43 15.46
C PRO A 47 -8.02 -22.33 15.84
N VAL A 48 -7.68 -21.34 16.65
CA VAL A 48 -6.35 -21.18 17.25
C VAL A 48 -6.49 -21.05 18.77
N PRO A 49 -5.48 -21.41 19.57
CA PRO A 49 -5.51 -21.17 21.00
C PRO A 49 -5.69 -19.67 21.29
N ILE A 50 -6.61 -19.35 22.19
CA ILE A 50 -6.98 -17.98 22.55
C ILE A 50 -6.54 -17.75 23.99
N ASP A 51 -5.94 -16.59 24.28
CA ASP A 51 -5.80 -16.11 25.64
C ASP A 51 -7.18 -15.66 26.15
N PRO A 52 -7.76 -16.31 27.18
CA PRO A 52 -9.11 -16.00 27.64
C PRO A 52 -9.25 -14.60 28.26
N LEU A 53 -8.14 -13.95 28.66
CA LEU A 53 -8.18 -12.60 29.21
C LEU A 53 -8.27 -11.52 28.12
N SER A 54 -7.53 -11.69 27.02
CA SER A 54 -7.46 -10.69 25.95
C SER A 54 -8.35 -11.00 24.74
N GLY A 55 -8.75 -12.26 24.56
CA GLY A 55 -9.45 -12.73 23.35
C GLY A 55 -8.56 -12.79 22.11
N LEU A 56 -7.24 -12.61 22.26
CA LEU A 56 -6.27 -12.69 21.17
C LEU A 56 -5.71 -14.11 21.01
N CYS A 57 -5.08 -14.41 19.88
CA CYS A 57 -4.30 -15.63 19.73
C CYS A 57 -3.25 -15.74 20.86
N ALA A 58 -3.19 -16.88 21.55
CA ALA A 58 -2.26 -17.09 22.65
C ALA A 58 -0.79 -17.10 22.19
N TYR A 59 -0.55 -17.39 20.91
CA TYR A 59 0.77 -17.38 20.30
C TYR A 59 1.00 -16.09 19.49
N PRO A 60 2.20 -15.49 19.57
CA PRO A 60 2.68 -14.55 18.57
C PRO A 60 2.55 -15.14 17.16
N TYR A 61 2.30 -14.31 16.15
CA TYR A 61 1.96 -14.80 14.81
C TYR A 61 3.09 -15.62 14.18
N GLU A 62 4.36 -15.34 14.50
CA GLU A 62 5.52 -16.13 14.06
C GLU A 62 5.47 -17.54 14.66
N ASP A 63 5.29 -17.64 15.98
CA ASP A 63 5.18 -18.91 16.70
C ASP A 63 3.94 -19.71 16.25
N ALA A 64 2.85 -19.01 15.92
CA ALA A 64 1.64 -19.62 15.37
C ALA A 64 1.88 -20.23 13.98
N ALA A 65 2.64 -19.54 13.13
CA ALA A 65 3.01 -20.01 11.79
C ALA A 65 3.87 -21.28 11.84
N GLU A 66 4.85 -21.36 12.75
CA GLU A 66 5.66 -22.55 12.95
C GLU A 66 4.83 -23.78 13.37
N ARG A 67 3.68 -23.55 14.02
CA ARG A 67 2.72 -24.59 14.45
C ARG A 67 1.72 -24.97 13.35
N GLY A 68 1.82 -24.35 12.18
CA GLY A 68 0.94 -24.59 11.04
C GLY A 68 -0.30 -23.73 11.00
N TYR A 69 -0.38 -22.69 11.84
CA TYR A 69 -1.46 -21.72 11.75
C TYR A 69 -1.12 -20.60 10.76
N PHE A 70 -1.99 -20.32 9.80
CA PHE A 70 -1.81 -19.19 8.89
C PHE A 70 -2.84 -18.10 9.22
N LYS A 71 -2.39 -16.85 9.24
CA LYS A 71 -3.25 -15.68 9.38
C LYS A 71 -3.68 -15.18 8.00
N VAL A 72 -4.74 -14.39 7.98
CA VAL A 72 -5.10 -13.53 6.86
C VAL A 72 -5.00 -12.09 7.33
N ASP A 73 -4.29 -11.25 6.58
CA ASP A 73 -4.12 -9.84 6.89
C ASP A 73 -5.22 -9.02 6.23
N PHE A 74 -6.10 -8.44 7.05
CA PHE A 74 -7.10 -7.48 6.61
C PHE A 74 -6.51 -6.09 6.80
N LEU A 75 -6.08 -5.46 5.71
CA LEU A 75 -5.37 -4.17 5.72
C LEU A 75 -6.35 -3.02 5.53
N ASN A 76 -6.15 -1.92 6.26
CA ASN A 76 -6.78 -0.65 5.94
C ASN A 76 -5.92 0.05 4.89
N ASN A 77 -6.49 0.28 3.71
CA ASN A 77 -5.79 0.95 2.63
C ASN A 77 -6.49 2.28 2.27
N SER A 78 -5.77 3.39 2.46
CA SER A 78 -6.31 4.73 2.23
C SER A 78 -6.58 5.04 0.77
N ILE A 79 -6.12 4.21 -0.18
CA ILE A 79 -6.44 4.36 -1.60
C ILE A 79 -7.95 4.35 -1.84
N TYR A 80 -8.69 3.53 -1.08
CA TYR A 80 -10.14 3.40 -1.24
C TYR A 80 -10.92 4.54 -0.58
N GLN A 81 -10.25 5.40 0.21
CA GLN A 81 -10.93 6.56 0.81
C GLN A 81 -11.25 7.57 -0.28
N GLY A 82 -12.55 7.75 -0.54
CA GLY A 82 -13.07 8.60 -1.61
C GLY A 82 -13.45 7.84 -2.88
N VAL A 83 -13.12 6.55 -2.98
CA VAL A 83 -13.60 5.68 -4.06
C VAL A 83 -15.01 5.19 -3.72
N ARG A 84 -15.98 5.49 -4.59
CA ARG A 84 -17.41 5.17 -4.38
C ARG A 84 -17.73 3.69 -4.59
N ASP A 85 -17.26 3.13 -5.71
CA ASP A 85 -17.48 1.75 -6.13
C ASP A 85 -16.41 1.32 -7.17
N GLU A 86 -16.51 0.08 -7.65
CA GLU A 86 -15.60 -0.48 -8.67
C GLU A 86 -15.70 0.26 -10.01
N ALA A 87 -16.90 0.66 -10.43
CA ALA A 87 -17.08 1.40 -11.68
C ALA A 87 -16.37 2.77 -11.63
N HIS A 88 -16.45 3.46 -10.50
CA HIS A 88 -15.69 4.68 -10.28
C HIS A 88 -14.17 4.45 -10.33
N LEU A 89 -13.68 3.31 -9.83
CA LEU A 89 -12.25 2.97 -9.94
C LEU A 89 -11.82 2.75 -11.39
N ASP A 90 -12.64 2.06 -12.19
CA ASP A 90 -12.42 1.88 -13.62
C ASP A 90 -12.43 3.22 -14.36
N ASP A 91 -13.38 4.11 -14.03
CA ASP A 91 -13.47 5.46 -14.59
C ASP A 91 -12.22 6.28 -14.26
N LEU A 92 -11.72 6.21 -13.02
CA LEU A 92 -10.46 6.85 -12.63
C LEU A 92 -9.30 6.29 -13.46
N LEU A 93 -9.16 4.96 -13.56
CA LEU A 93 -8.07 4.32 -14.29
C LEU A 93 -8.10 4.60 -15.81
N ALA A 94 -9.26 4.93 -16.36
CA ALA A 94 -9.44 5.28 -17.77
C ALA A 94 -9.04 6.74 -18.09
N GLN A 95 -8.87 7.59 -17.08
CA GLN A 95 -8.51 9.01 -17.28
C GLN A 95 -7.04 9.18 -17.71
N GLU A 96 -6.77 10.27 -18.42
CA GLU A 96 -5.40 10.68 -18.72
C GLU A 96 -4.70 11.15 -17.43
N VAL A 97 -3.52 10.58 -17.16
CA VAL A 97 -2.75 10.91 -15.96
C VAL A 97 -2.00 12.23 -16.18
N PRO A 98 -2.22 13.27 -15.35
CA PRO A 98 -1.48 14.52 -15.45
C PRO A 98 -0.10 14.36 -14.81
N TRP A 99 0.81 13.72 -15.54
CA TRP A 99 2.14 13.35 -15.04
C TRP A 99 2.99 14.53 -14.56
N ASP A 100 2.74 15.73 -15.08
CA ASP A 100 3.46 16.94 -14.67
C ASP A 100 3.20 17.32 -13.20
N LEU A 101 2.12 16.81 -12.57
CA LEU A 101 1.90 16.99 -11.13
C LEU A 101 2.96 16.31 -10.25
N PHE A 102 3.73 15.35 -10.77
CA PHE A 102 4.87 14.79 -10.05
C PHE A 102 6.07 15.75 -9.96
N ASP A 103 6.01 16.89 -10.67
CA ASP A 103 6.97 17.99 -10.54
C ASP A 103 6.60 19.01 -9.47
N ASP A 104 5.42 18.87 -8.84
CA ASP A 104 4.99 19.69 -7.72
C ASP A 104 5.18 18.93 -6.40
N ILE A 105 5.99 19.50 -5.50
CA ILE A 105 6.28 18.90 -4.20
C ILE A 105 5.06 18.80 -3.29
N GLU A 106 4.13 19.76 -3.36
CA GLU A 106 2.93 19.76 -2.53
C GLU A 106 1.97 18.67 -2.96
N PHE A 107 1.83 18.44 -4.28
CA PHE A 107 1.08 17.28 -4.79
C PHE A 107 1.75 15.96 -4.40
N VAL A 108 3.06 15.82 -4.61
CA VAL A 108 3.76 14.56 -4.31
C VAL A 108 3.63 14.20 -2.83
N LYS A 109 3.70 15.18 -1.91
CA LYS A 109 3.52 14.96 -0.46
C LYS A 109 2.19 14.29 -0.10
N CYS A 110 1.14 14.53 -0.89
CA CYS A 110 -0.18 13.94 -0.68
C CYS A 110 -0.29 12.48 -1.18
N LEU A 111 0.69 11.99 -1.95
CA LEU A 111 0.66 10.67 -2.57
C LEU A 111 1.23 9.58 -1.64
N PRO A 112 0.57 8.41 -1.56
CA PRO A 112 1.03 7.29 -0.76
C PRO A 112 2.36 6.76 -1.28
N HIS A 113 3.15 6.17 -0.39
CA HIS A 113 4.51 5.65 -0.64
C HIS A 113 5.57 6.69 -1.03
N VAL A 114 5.27 7.65 -1.91
CA VAL A 114 6.25 8.59 -2.49
C VAL A 114 6.30 9.97 -1.81
N GLY A 115 5.32 10.34 -0.99
CA GLY A 115 5.24 11.69 -0.40
C GLY A 115 6.42 12.12 0.45
N GLY A 116 7.16 11.18 1.06
CA GLY A 116 8.41 11.45 1.78
C GLY A 116 9.68 11.44 0.91
N HIS A 117 9.56 11.23 -0.39
CA HIS A 117 10.67 10.85 -1.28
C HIS A 117 10.77 11.72 -2.55
N TYR A 118 10.38 12.99 -2.45
CA TYR A 118 10.35 13.92 -3.59
C TYR A 118 11.68 13.98 -4.36
N GLY A 119 12.83 13.96 -3.68
CA GLY A 119 14.14 13.95 -4.36
C GLY A 119 14.36 12.71 -5.25
N THR A 120 13.83 11.54 -4.87
CA THR A 120 13.88 10.34 -5.70
C THR A 120 12.90 10.44 -6.86
N VAL A 121 11.68 10.95 -6.63
CA VAL A 121 10.71 11.21 -7.70
C VAL A 121 11.32 12.11 -8.77
N GLN A 122 11.96 13.21 -8.37
CA GLN A 122 12.61 14.16 -9.28
C GLN A 122 13.86 13.62 -9.99
N SER A 123 14.49 12.56 -9.48
CA SER A 123 15.60 11.91 -10.17
C SER A 123 15.19 11.13 -11.42
N ILE A 124 13.92 10.70 -11.48
CA ILE A 124 13.36 9.94 -12.61
C ILE A 124 12.36 10.80 -13.41
N LYS A 125 11.65 11.73 -12.76
CA LYS A 125 10.56 12.55 -13.33
C LYS A 125 9.53 11.67 -14.04
N PRO A 126 8.72 10.93 -13.28
CA PRO A 126 7.91 9.87 -13.86
C PRO A 126 6.92 10.40 -14.89
N ARG A 127 6.82 9.70 -16.02
CA ARG A 127 5.84 9.94 -17.10
C ARG A 127 5.10 8.65 -17.50
N SER A 128 5.23 7.61 -16.67
CA SER A 128 4.62 6.30 -16.88
C SER A 128 4.49 5.54 -15.55
N ILE A 129 3.66 4.50 -15.54
CA ILE A 129 3.52 3.58 -14.40
C ILE A 129 4.85 2.87 -14.13
N GLU A 130 5.59 2.53 -15.19
CA GLU A 130 6.90 1.91 -15.10
C GLU A 130 7.92 2.79 -14.39
N ASP A 131 7.91 4.11 -14.66
CA ASP A 131 8.79 5.04 -13.95
C ASP A 131 8.48 5.10 -12.46
N LEU A 132 7.20 5.13 -12.09
CA LEU A 132 6.78 5.06 -10.69
C LEU A 132 7.21 3.75 -10.04
N ALA A 133 7.09 2.62 -10.74
CA ALA A 133 7.55 1.34 -10.25
C ALA A 133 9.08 1.34 -10.01
N VAL A 134 9.85 1.95 -10.91
CA VAL A 134 11.31 2.14 -10.73
C VAL A 134 11.60 3.02 -9.51
N ILE A 135 10.89 4.14 -9.34
CA ILE A 135 11.02 5.02 -8.17
C ILE A 135 10.76 4.23 -6.87
N LEU A 136 9.66 3.47 -6.82
CA LEU A 136 9.29 2.65 -5.66
C LEU A 136 10.36 1.61 -5.30
N ALA A 137 11.03 1.05 -6.31
CA ALA A 137 12.15 0.14 -6.13
C ALA A 137 13.42 0.86 -5.66
N LEU A 138 13.74 2.04 -6.22
CA LEU A 138 14.91 2.85 -5.84
C LEU A 138 14.87 3.30 -4.37
N MET A 139 13.67 3.51 -3.83
CA MET A 139 13.48 3.91 -2.43
C MET A 139 13.85 2.80 -1.43
N ARG A 140 13.96 1.54 -1.87
CA ARG A 140 14.33 0.41 -1.00
C ARG A 140 15.79 0.55 -0.55
N PRO A 141 16.13 0.25 0.72
CA PRO A 141 17.49 0.45 1.24
C PRO A 141 18.61 -0.13 0.37
N GLY A 142 18.41 -1.32 -0.20
CA GLY A 142 19.40 -1.98 -1.05
C GLY A 142 19.62 -1.34 -2.42
N MET A 143 18.68 -0.51 -2.90
CA MET A 143 18.70 0.07 -4.25
C MET A 143 19.05 1.55 -4.28
N ARG A 144 19.22 2.20 -3.12
CA ARG A 144 19.51 3.64 -3.04
C ARG A 144 20.79 4.06 -3.76
N HIS A 145 21.76 3.15 -3.92
CA HIS A 145 23.01 3.41 -4.64
C HIS A 145 22.80 3.63 -6.15
N LEU A 146 21.63 3.24 -6.69
CA LEU A 146 21.25 3.46 -8.08
C LEU A 146 20.60 4.84 -8.32
N ILE A 147 20.29 5.59 -7.27
CA ILE A 147 19.70 6.94 -7.40
C ILE A 147 20.72 7.87 -8.08
N GLY A 148 20.27 8.56 -9.14
CA GLY A 148 21.11 9.46 -9.94
C GLY A 148 21.98 8.77 -10.99
N GLN A 149 21.94 7.44 -11.09
CA GLN A 149 22.61 6.71 -12.17
C GLN A 149 21.88 6.89 -13.51
N PRO A 150 22.57 6.68 -14.65
CA PRO A 150 21.91 6.66 -15.95
C PRO A 150 20.78 5.63 -16.00
N ARG A 151 19.68 5.95 -16.70
CA ARG A 151 18.49 5.08 -16.76
C ARG A 151 18.81 3.64 -17.21
N ALA A 152 19.68 3.48 -18.21
CA ALA A 152 20.11 2.17 -18.68
C ALA A 152 20.76 1.32 -17.57
N THR A 153 21.54 1.94 -16.68
CA THR A 153 22.16 1.28 -15.52
C THR A 153 21.13 0.87 -14.49
N ILE A 154 20.15 1.75 -14.22
CA ILE A 154 19.05 1.49 -13.29
C ILE A 154 18.24 0.29 -13.78
N ASP A 155 17.75 0.32 -15.02
CA ASP A 155 16.87 -0.72 -15.55
C ASP A 155 17.54 -2.11 -15.58
N ALA A 156 18.87 -2.16 -15.79
CA ALA A 156 19.65 -3.39 -15.78
C ALA A 156 19.82 -4.02 -14.38
N GLN A 157 19.72 -3.23 -13.30
CA GLN A 157 20.06 -3.66 -11.94
C GLN A 157 18.89 -3.65 -10.97
N ILE A 158 17.89 -2.80 -11.19
CA ILE A 158 16.85 -2.49 -10.20
C ILE A 158 15.97 -3.70 -9.84
N TRP A 159 15.85 -4.66 -10.75
CA TRP A 159 15.08 -5.89 -10.57
C TRP A 159 15.97 -7.11 -10.25
N VAL A 160 17.29 -6.93 -10.16
CA VAL A 160 18.23 -8.01 -9.85
C VAL A 160 18.28 -8.21 -8.33
N PRO A 161 18.25 -9.46 -7.83
CA PRO A 161 18.36 -9.73 -6.40
C PRO A 161 19.62 -9.09 -5.80
N ASN A 162 19.49 -8.51 -4.61
CA ASN A 162 20.66 -8.05 -3.86
C ASN A 162 21.45 -9.24 -3.28
N SER A 163 22.61 -8.97 -2.68
CA SER A 163 23.48 -9.99 -2.06
C SER A 163 22.80 -10.85 -0.99
N ASN A 164 21.69 -10.39 -0.43
CA ASN A 164 20.93 -11.08 0.62
C ASN A 164 19.75 -11.89 0.03
N GLY A 165 19.64 -11.98 -1.30
CA GLY A 165 18.59 -12.70 -2.01
C GLY A 165 17.21 -12.02 -1.96
N TYR A 166 17.10 -10.82 -1.38
CA TYR A 166 15.84 -10.07 -1.36
C TYR A 166 15.57 -9.45 -2.73
N VAL A 167 14.37 -9.70 -3.26
CA VAL A 167 13.87 -9.14 -4.52
C VAL A 167 12.61 -8.35 -4.24
N PHE A 168 12.66 -7.03 -4.46
CA PHE A 168 11.43 -6.26 -4.59
C PHE A 168 10.82 -6.57 -5.95
N LYS A 169 9.73 -7.35 -5.95
CA LYS A 169 9.14 -7.88 -7.18
C LYS A 169 8.61 -6.74 -8.06
N ARG A 170 8.94 -6.77 -9.35
CA ARG A 170 8.46 -5.77 -10.33
C ARG A 170 6.93 -5.68 -10.37
N ALA A 171 6.24 -6.81 -10.35
CA ALA A 171 4.76 -6.82 -10.32
C ALA A 171 4.18 -6.07 -9.11
N HIS A 172 4.82 -6.21 -7.94
CA HIS A 172 4.43 -5.49 -6.71
C HIS A 172 4.66 -3.99 -6.85
N ALA A 173 5.79 -3.59 -7.45
CA ALA A 173 6.10 -2.19 -7.73
C ALA A 173 5.09 -1.57 -8.70
N ILE A 174 4.69 -2.30 -9.73
CA ILE A 174 3.67 -1.86 -10.70
C ILE A 174 2.31 -1.70 -10.02
N ALA A 175 1.89 -2.66 -9.18
CA ALA A 175 0.64 -2.54 -8.44
C ALA A 175 0.60 -1.26 -7.57
N TYR A 176 1.67 -0.98 -6.84
CA TYR A 176 1.78 0.26 -6.06
C TYR A 176 1.83 1.52 -6.93
N ALA A 177 2.46 1.46 -8.11
CA ALA A 177 2.47 2.58 -9.04
C ALA A 177 1.06 2.91 -9.55
N VAL A 178 0.27 1.89 -9.90
CA VAL A 178 -1.15 2.05 -10.25
C VAL A 178 -1.93 2.67 -9.09
N SER A 179 -1.70 2.19 -7.86
CA SER A 179 -2.33 2.75 -6.67
C SER A 179 -2.04 4.23 -6.44
N ILE A 180 -0.81 4.68 -6.72
CA ILE A 180 -0.43 6.10 -6.67
C ILE A 180 -1.18 6.90 -7.73
N VAL A 181 -1.28 6.37 -8.96
CA VAL A 181 -2.01 7.02 -10.05
C VAL A 181 -3.48 7.19 -9.71
N VAL A 182 -4.14 6.15 -9.20
CA VAL A 182 -5.53 6.23 -8.74
C VAL A 182 -5.69 7.33 -7.69
N LYS A 183 -4.78 7.39 -6.69
CA LYS A 183 -4.86 8.42 -5.65
C LYS A 183 -4.64 9.82 -6.22
N LEU A 184 -3.74 9.98 -7.17
CA LEU A 184 -3.51 11.25 -7.86
C LEU A 184 -4.76 11.71 -8.59
N LEU A 185 -5.38 10.82 -9.39
CA LEU A 185 -6.58 11.14 -10.17
C LEU A 185 -7.77 11.46 -9.27
N LEU A 186 -7.90 10.75 -8.16
CA LEU A 186 -8.92 11.03 -7.15
C LEU A 186 -8.76 12.43 -6.54
N ILE A 187 -7.52 12.85 -6.23
CA ILE A 187 -7.25 14.22 -5.74
C ILE A 187 -7.65 15.26 -6.80
N VAL A 188 -7.33 15.00 -8.08
CA VAL A 188 -7.70 15.89 -9.18
C VAL A 188 -9.22 15.98 -9.35
N GLU A 189 -9.95 14.87 -9.29
CA GLU A 189 -11.42 14.84 -9.33
C GLU A 189 -12.03 15.68 -8.19
N GLN A 190 -11.50 15.52 -6.97
CA GLN A 190 -11.98 16.22 -5.78
C GLN A 190 -11.76 17.74 -5.89
N LEU A 191 -10.57 18.17 -6.31
CA LEU A 191 -10.28 19.59 -6.53
C LEU A 191 -11.13 20.21 -7.63
N GLY A 192 -11.37 19.48 -8.74
CA GLY A 192 -12.25 19.95 -9.80
C GLY A 192 -13.69 20.16 -9.32
N SER A 193 -14.19 19.21 -8.50
CA SER A 193 -15.54 19.28 -7.93
C SER A 193 -15.72 20.46 -6.97
N GLU A 194 -14.70 20.77 -6.15
CA GLU A 194 -14.72 21.92 -5.24
C GLU A 194 -14.75 23.26 -5.99
N VAL A 195 -13.93 23.39 -7.03
CA VAL A 195 -13.89 24.61 -7.88
C VAL A 195 -15.22 24.84 -8.59
N ASP A 196 -15.87 23.77 -9.07
CA ASP A 196 -17.17 23.89 -9.74
C ASP A 196 -18.29 24.25 -8.75
N ALA A 197 -18.23 23.72 -7.52
CA ALA A 197 -19.16 24.09 -6.45
C ALA A 197 -19.01 25.57 -6.03
N GLU A 198 -17.79 26.09 -5.92
CA GLU A 198 -17.52 27.48 -5.59
C GLU A 198 -18.06 28.43 -6.67
N LYS A 199 -17.80 28.14 -7.96
CA LYS A 199 -18.34 28.91 -9.09
C LYS A 199 -19.88 28.90 -9.13
N ALA A 200 -20.51 27.78 -8.80
CA ALA A 200 -21.96 27.68 -8.74
C ALA A 200 -22.55 28.54 -7.63
N ASN A 201 -21.84 28.67 -6.50
CA ASN A 201 -22.28 29.48 -5.37
C ASN A 201 -22.12 30.98 -5.64
N ASP A 202 -21.04 31.39 -6.30
CA ASP A 202 -20.80 32.78 -6.72
C ASP A 202 -21.79 33.24 -7.81
N ALA A 203 -22.34 32.32 -8.61
CA ALA A 203 -23.35 32.64 -9.64
C ALA A 203 -24.77 32.87 -9.10
N ILE A 204 -25.00 32.61 -7.80
CA ILE A 204 -26.32 32.74 -7.13
C ILE A 204 -26.43 34.07 -6.35
N PHE A 205 -25.36 34.86 -6.27
CA PHE A 205 -25.33 36.21 -5.68
C PHE A 205 -25.07 37.29 -6.74
#